data_AF-A0A1I3AJK3-F1
#
_entry.id   AF-A0A1I3AJK3-F1
#
_cell.length_a   1.000
_cell.length_b   1.000
_cell.length_c   1.000
_cell.angle_alpha   90.00
_cell.angle_beta   90.00
_cell.angle_gamma   90.00
#
_symmetry.space_group_name_H-M   'P 1'
#
loop_
_entity.id
_entity.type
_entity.pdbx_description
1 polymer ?
#
loop_
_entity_poly.entity_id
_entity_poly.type
_entity_poly.pdbx_seq_one_letter_code
_entity_poly.pdbx_strand_id
1 'polypeptide(L)'
;MAIPPQLLAQVLRTPKTQDVTESPIVRAIILSDPSNAAELVEPLEESQTLEAYNARRILCLFEQDAVPPLLGKLGTAGLNARKEGLEVLWALLATEEARTVREVLSTVKPDLDKLLDDTRSLPDDMPEYIERDFRGRICDLAYIVISQLINPQFDQSLFRSLDDRGRNEEIRRFKARGIPLNIA
;
A
#
# COMPACT_ATOMS: atom_id res chain seq x y z
N MET A 1 -8.20 19.73 -5.99
CA MET A 1 -7.32 20.85 -6.42
C MET A 1 -5.90 20.32 -6.36
N ALA A 2 -5.14 20.33 -7.47
CA ALA A 2 -3.81 19.74 -7.47
C ALA A 2 -2.83 20.51 -6.55
N ILE A 3 -2.03 19.77 -5.77
CA ILE A 3 -1.02 20.37 -4.89
C ILE A 3 0.06 21.03 -5.76
N PRO A 4 0.43 22.29 -5.52
CA PRO A 4 1.56 22.90 -6.22
C PRO A 4 2.83 22.08 -5.98
N PRO A 5 3.57 21.64 -7.03
CA PRO A 5 4.71 20.72 -6.86
C PRO A 5 5.80 21.26 -5.92
N GLN A 6 6.04 22.57 -5.96
CA GLN A 6 7.02 23.25 -5.10
C GLN A 6 6.61 23.20 -3.63
N LEU A 7 5.31 23.28 -3.36
CA LEU A 7 4.75 23.21 -2.01
C LEU A 7 4.85 21.80 -1.46
N LEU A 8 4.53 20.79 -2.28
CA LEU A 8 4.69 19.38 -1.91
C LEU A 8 6.16 19.07 -1.58
N ALA A 9 7.09 19.46 -2.46
CA ALA A 9 8.52 19.27 -2.24
C ALA A 9 9.02 19.95 -0.96
N GLN A 10 8.50 21.14 -0.63
CA GLN A 10 8.84 21.83 0.62
C GLN A 10 8.39 21.04 1.85
N VAL A 11 7.16 20.53 1.84
CA VAL A 11 6.59 19.74 2.95
C VAL A 11 7.34 18.42 3.11
N LEU A 12 7.63 17.72 2.01
CA LEU A 12 8.32 16.42 2.08
C LEU A 12 9.76 16.53 2.57
N ARG A 13 10.37 17.71 2.49
CA ARG A 13 11.71 18.00 3.03
C ARG A 13 11.71 18.46 4.49
N THR A 14 10.56 18.46 5.17
CA THR A 14 10.50 18.76 6.60
C THR A 14 11.45 17.83 7.38
N PRO A 15 12.42 18.37 8.15
CA PRO A 15 13.40 17.55 8.87
C PRO A 15 12.73 16.57 9.85
N LYS A 16 13.32 15.39 10.08
CA LYS A 16 12.79 14.39 11.03
C LYS A 16 12.61 14.91 12.46
N THR A 17 13.30 15.99 12.82
CA THR A 17 13.17 16.65 14.13
C THR A 17 11.87 17.44 14.26
N GLN A 18 11.14 17.65 13.17
CA GLN A 18 9.87 18.33 13.12
C GLN A 18 8.77 17.36 12.70
N ASP A 19 7.57 17.57 13.23
CA ASP A 19 6.43 16.75 12.85
C ASP A 19 5.77 17.26 11.56
N VAL A 20 6.00 16.56 10.45
CA VAL A 20 5.36 16.90 9.16
C VAL A 20 3.83 16.85 9.24
N THR A 21 3.24 16.03 10.11
CA THR A 21 1.78 15.85 10.21
C THR A 21 1.08 17.05 10.87
N GLU A 22 1.83 17.88 11.59
CA GLU A 22 1.36 19.14 12.19
C GLU A 22 1.47 20.32 11.23
N SER A 23 2.02 20.13 10.02
CA SER A 23 2.11 21.19 9.01
C SER A 23 0.72 21.67 8.60
N PRO A 24 0.43 22.99 8.68
CA PRO A 24 -0.83 23.55 8.19
C PRO A 24 -1.08 23.25 6.71
N ILE A 25 -0.02 23.12 5.91
CA ILE A 25 -0.11 22.77 4.49
C ILE A 25 -0.65 21.35 4.33
N VAL A 26 -0.21 20.41 5.16
CA VAL A 26 -0.69 19.02 5.13
C VAL A 26 -2.19 19.01 5.40
N ARG A 27 -2.64 19.63 6.49
CA ARG A 27 -4.07 19.61 6.88
C ARG A 27 -4.97 20.43 5.95
N ALA A 28 -4.55 21.63 5.57
CA ALA A 28 -5.40 22.57 4.83
C ALA A 28 -5.42 22.35 3.31
N ILE A 29 -4.38 21.70 2.76
CA ILE A 29 -4.22 21.55 1.31
C ILE A 29 -4.15 20.08 0.94
N ILE A 30 -3.19 19.33 1.48
CA ILE A 30 -2.94 17.95 1.05
C ILE A 30 -4.11 17.04 1.43
N LEU A 31 -4.53 17.04 2.70
CA LEU A 31 -5.63 16.20 3.20
C LEU A 31 -7.02 16.71 2.82
N SER A 32 -7.12 17.91 2.23
CA SER A 32 -8.43 18.48 1.84
C SER A 32 -9.09 17.81 0.64
N ASP A 33 -8.33 17.00 -0.10
CA ASP A 33 -8.79 16.31 -1.31
C ASP A 33 -8.14 14.91 -1.37
N PRO A 34 -8.92 13.82 -1.29
CA PRO A 34 -8.38 12.45 -1.28
C PRO A 34 -7.56 12.12 -2.53
N SER A 35 -7.84 12.76 -3.66
CA SER A 35 -7.08 12.55 -4.90
C SER A 35 -5.60 12.90 -4.78
N ASN A 36 -5.24 13.76 -3.82
CA ASN A 36 -3.86 14.14 -3.54
C ASN A 36 -3.00 12.98 -3.05
N ALA A 37 -3.59 11.88 -2.55
CA ALA A 37 -2.83 10.70 -2.17
C ALA A 37 -2.01 10.12 -3.33
N ALA A 38 -2.47 10.28 -4.58
CA ALA A 38 -1.73 9.85 -5.77
C ALA A 38 -0.40 10.61 -5.97
N GLU A 39 -0.32 11.88 -5.55
CA GLU A 39 0.89 12.71 -5.68
C GLU A 39 1.98 12.29 -4.68
N LEU A 40 1.60 11.60 -3.60
CA LEU A 40 2.52 11.11 -2.57
C LEU A 40 3.15 9.76 -2.91
N VAL A 41 2.73 9.13 -4.02
CA VAL A 41 3.26 7.82 -4.46
C VAL A 41 4.65 7.93 -5.08
N GLU A 42 4.90 8.97 -5.89
CA GLU A 42 6.20 9.15 -6.56
C GLU A 42 7.37 9.29 -5.56
N PRO A 43 7.26 10.06 -4.46
CA PRO A 43 8.28 10.07 -3.41
C PRO A 43 8.63 8.68 -2.83
N LEU A 44 7.70 7.72 -2.86
CA LEU A 44 7.93 6.37 -2.33
C LEU A 44 8.86 5.52 -3.22
N GLU A 45 9.14 5.96 -4.46
CA GLU A 45 10.10 5.28 -5.34
C GLU A 45 11.53 5.33 -4.77
N GLU A 46 11.88 6.47 -4.18
CA GLU A 46 13.18 6.71 -3.55
C GLU A 46 13.15 6.25 -2.08
N SER A 47 12.99 4.94 -1.88
CA SER A 47 12.94 4.37 -0.53
C SER A 47 14.16 4.80 0.30
N GLN A 48 13.96 4.94 1.61
CA GLN A 48 14.94 5.43 2.59
C GLN A 48 15.29 6.93 2.54
N THR A 49 14.67 7.72 1.65
CA THR A 49 14.78 9.18 1.68
C THR A 49 13.92 9.81 2.78
N LEU A 50 14.20 11.08 3.09
CA LEU A 50 13.37 11.88 3.99
C LEU A 50 11.98 12.11 3.38
N GLU A 51 11.94 12.35 2.08
CA GLU A 51 10.74 12.57 1.30
C GLU A 51 9.83 11.35 1.33
N ALA A 52 10.35 10.14 1.08
CA ALA A 52 9.59 8.89 1.20
C ALA A 52 9.07 8.69 2.63
N TYR A 53 9.91 8.96 3.65
CA TYR A 53 9.51 8.88 5.06
C TYR A 53 8.33 9.82 5.38
N ASN A 54 8.42 11.08 4.99
CA ASN A 54 7.36 12.06 5.23
C ASN A 54 6.10 11.76 4.40
N ALA A 55 6.26 11.30 3.16
CA ALA A 55 5.14 10.91 2.30
C ALA A 55 4.33 9.77 2.94
N ARG A 56 4.99 8.72 3.46
CA ARG A 56 4.31 7.64 4.20
C ARG A 56 3.51 8.17 5.39
N ARG A 57 4.09 9.07 6.19
CA ARG A 57 3.42 9.65 7.36
C ARG A 57 2.19 10.44 6.98
N ILE A 58 2.27 11.26 5.92
CA ILE A 58 1.13 12.03 5.42
C ILE A 58 0.07 11.11 4.83
N LEU A 59 0.48 10.10 4.06
CA LEU A 59 -0.43 9.11 3.48
C LEU A 59 -1.27 8.41 4.56
N CYS A 60 -0.69 8.08 5.71
CA CYS A 60 -1.41 7.48 6.84
C CYS A 60 -2.39 8.43 7.57
N LEU A 61 -2.45 9.72 7.21
CA LEU A 61 -3.45 10.66 7.76
C LEU A 61 -4.71 10.77 6.89
N PHE A 62 -4.68 10.21 5.67
CA PHE A 62 -5.89 10.14 4.86
C PHE A 62 -6.89 9.13 5.45
N GLU A 63 -8.12 9.24 5.01
CA GLU A 63 -9.18 8.29 5.29
C GLU A 63 -9.33 7.29 4.12
N GLN A 64 -10.30 6.39 4.21
CA GLN A 64 -10.54 5.32 3.24
C GLN A 64 -10.86 5.82 1.82
N ASP A 65 -11.32 7.06 1.68
CA ASP A 65 -11.64 7.70 0.40
C ASP A 65 -10.39 8.01 -0.46
N ALA A 66 -9.19 7.99 0.14
CA ALA A 66 -7.92 8.11 -0.56
C ALA A 66 -7.42 6.79 -1.17
N VAL A 67 -8.03 5.65 -0.83
CA VAL A 67 -7.61 4.34 -1.34
C VAL A 67 -7.72 4.24 -2.87
N PRO A 68 -8.82 4.67 -3.53
CA PRO A 68 -8.90 4.65 -4.99
C PRO A 68 -7.79 5.43 -5.73
N PRO A 69 -7.52 6.71 -5.44
CA PRO A 69 -6.43 7.42 -6.10
C PRO A 69 -5.05 6.84 -5.78
N LEU A 70 -4.81 6.38 -4.55
CA LEU A 70 -3.59 5.68 -4.16
C LEU A 70 -3.35 4.45 -5.04
N LEU A 71 -4.31 3.51 -5.07
CA LEU A 71 -4.19 2.24 -5.78
C LEU A 71 -4.11 2.42 -7.30
N GLY A 72 -4.88 3.36 -7.85
CA GLY A 72 -4.82 3.71 -9.26
C GLY A 72 -3.40 4.12 -9.70
N LYS A 73 -2.69 4.89 -8.87
CA LYS A 73 -1.31 5.29 -9.14
C LYS A 73 -0.32 4.13 -8.93
N LEU A 74 -0.47 3.35 -7.85
CA LEU A 74 0.38 2.18 -7.55
C LEU A 74 0.41 1.15 -8.69
N GLY A 75 -0.72 0.97 -9.40
CA GLY A 75 -0.80 0.07 -10.55
C GLY A 75 0.21 0.36 -11.66
N THR A 76 0.73 1.59 -11.73
CA THR A 76 1.76 2.02 -12.71
C THR A 76 3.11 2.38 -12.06
N ALA A 77 3.18 2.40 -10.73
CA ALA A 77 4.38 2.77 -10.00
C ALA A 77 5.46 1.68 -10.11
N GLY A 78 6.69 2.05 -9.76
CA GLY A 78 7.83 1.18 -9.56
C GLY A 78 7.70 0.31 -8.31
N LEU A 79 8.73 -0.49 -8.08
CA LEU A 79 8.70 -1.60 -7.12
C LEU A 79 8.61 -1.11 -5.66
N ASN A 80 9.39 -0.09 -5.31
CA ASN A 80 9.43 0.47 -3.96
C ASN A 80 8.10 1.12 -3.60
N ALA A 81 7.56 1.96 -4.49
CA ALA A 81 6.28 2.60 -4.27
C ALA A 81 5.14 1.59 -4.10
N ARG A 82 5.13 0.49 -4.87
CA ARG A 82 4.15 -0.60 -4.68
C ARG A 82 4.27 -1.28 -3.32
N LYS A 83 5.49 -1.59 -2.87
CA LYS A 83 5.73 -2.17 -1.53
C LYS A 83 5.20 -1.24 -0.44
N GLU A 84 5.68 0.00 -0.42
CA GLU A 84 5.32 0.97 0.62
C GLU A 84 3.84 1.35 0.55
N GLY A 85 3.28 1.49 -0.65
CA GLY A 85 1.86 1.77 -0.87
C GLY A 85 0.93 0.65 -0.38
N LEU A 86 1.34 -0.62 -0.47
CA LEU A 86 0.59 -1.74 0.11
C LEU A 86 0.60 -1.71 1.65
N GLU A 87 1.70 -1.29 2.27
CA GLU A 87 1.76 -1.09 3.72
C GLU A 87 0.88 0.08 4.17
N VAL A 88 0.87 1.17 3.39
CA VAL A 88 -0.05 2.31 3.59
C VAL A 88 -1.51 1.87 3.45
N LEU A 89 -1.85 1.07 2.43
CA LEU A 89 -3.20 0.54 2.26
C LEU A 89 -3.66 -0.23 3.50
N TRP A 90 -2.79 -1.07 4.07
CA TRP A 90 -3.09 -1.76 5.32
C TRP A 90 -3.34 -0.77 6.46
N ALA A 91 -2.46 0.23 6.63
CA ALA A 91 -2.60 1.24 7.69
C ALA A 91 -3.91 2.04 7.59
N LEU A 92 -4.35 2.37 6.37
CA LEU A 92 -5.58 3.11 6.12
C LEU A 92 -6.86 2.31 6.43
N LEU A 93 -6.81 0.98 6.29
CA LEU A 93 -8.01 0.14 6.36
C LEU A 93 -8.04 -0.82 7.57
N ALA A 94 -6.94 -0.98 8.30
CA ALA A 94 -6.83 -1.97 9.37
C ALA A 94 -7.77 -1.71 10.56
N THR A 95 -8.17 -0.46 10.78
CA THR A 95 -9.10 -0.05 11.84
C THR A 95 -10.53 0.15 11.37
N GLU A 96 -10.77 0.04 10.05
CA GLU A 96 -12.08 0.24 9.46
C GLU A 96 -13.00 -0.95 9.69
N GLU A 97 -14.32 -0.70 9.62
CA GLU A 97 -15.29 -1.77 9.68
C GLU A 97 -15.16 -2.71 8.48
N ALA A 98 -15.36 -4.01 8.69
CA ALA A 98 -15.23 -5.02 7.64
C ALA A 98 -16.09 -4.73 6.41
N ARG A 99 -17.23 -4.06 6.59
CA ARG A 99 -18.10 -3.61 5.49
C ARG A 99 -17.42 -2.52 4.65
N THR A 100 -16.90 -1.47 5.29
CA THR A 100 -16.17 -0.38 4.64
C THR A 100 -14.96 -0.91 3.87
N VAL A 101 -14.18 -1.79 4.50
CA VAL A 101 -13.02 -2.43 3.86
C VAL A 101 -13.44 -3.14 2.56
N ARG A 102 -14.51 -3.94 2.59
CA ARG A 102 -15.00 -4.66 1.41
C ARG A 102 -15.51 -3.74 0.32
N GLU A 103 -16.27 -2.71 0.69
CA GLU A 103 -16.79 -1.72 -0.24
C GLU A 103 -15.64 -1.01 -0.96
N VAL A 104 -14.65 -0.50 -0.22
CA VAL A 104 -13.48 0.18 -0.76
C VAL A 104 -12.67 -0.74 -1.66
N LEU A 105 -12.30 -1.94 -1.20
CA LEU A 105 -11.51 -2.90 -1.99
C LEU A 105 -12.24 -3.34 -3.27
N SER A 106 -13.58 -3.33 -3.29
CA SER A 106 -14.38 -3.60 -4.50
C SER A 106 -14.21 -2.53 -5.56
N THR A 107 -14.14 -1.26 -5.16
CA THR A 107 -13.98 -0.14 -6.10
C THR A 107 -12.61 -0.16 -6.79
N VAL A 108 -11.57 -0.66 -6.10
CA VAL A 108 -10.19 -0.70 -6.61
C VAL A 108 -9.76 -2.08 -7.10
N LYS A 109 -10.70 -3.01 -7.24
CA LYS A 109 -10.42 -4.40 -7.65
C LYS A 109 -9.51 -4.48 -8.91
N PRO A 110 -9.74 -3.70 -9.99
CA PRO A 110 -8.87 -3.78 -11.17
C PRO A 110 -7.41 -3.43 -10.89
N ASP A 111 -7.16 -2.51 -9.95
CA ASP A 111 -5.81 -2.11 -9.58
C ASP A 111 -5.17 -3.11 -8.60
N LEU A 112 -5.95 -3.71 -7.70
CA LEU A 112 -5.50 -4.83 -6.87
C LEU A 112 -5.12 -6.04 -7.72
N ASP A 113 -5.88 -6.35 -8.77
CA ASP A 113 -5.55 -7.45 -9.68
C ASP A 113 -4.17 -7.24 -10.34
N LYS A 114 -3.81 -6.01 -10.70
CA LYS A 114 -2.47 -5.68 -11.25
C LYS A 114 -1.36 -5.97 -10.23
N LEU A 115 -1.60 -5.68 -8.95
CA LEU A 115 -0.63 -5.96 -7.88
C LEU A 115 -0.52 -7.46 -7.59
N LEU A 116 -1.65 -8.19 -7.64
CA LEU A 116 -1.68 -9.65 -7.51
C LEU A 116 -1.05 -10.39 -8.70
N ASP A 117 -0.91 -9.74 -9.85
CA ASP A 117 -0.20 -10.27 -11.02
C ASP A 117 1.29 -9.89 -11.06
N ASP A 118 1.74 -9.05 -10.12
CA ASP A 118 3.13 -8.57 -10.09
C ASP A 118 4.07 -9.57 -9.40
N THR A 119 4.72 -10.40 -10.21
CA THR A 119 5.64 -11.44 -9.71
C THR A 119 7.04 -10.94 -9.40
N ARG A 120 7.30 -9.63 -9.48
CA ARG A 120 8.63 -9.07 -9.17
C ARG A 120 8.94 -9.28 -7.68
N SER A 121 10.18 -9.71 -7.39
CA SER A 121 10.67 -9.84 -6.02
C SER A 121 10.64 -8.49 -5.31
N LEU A 122 10.32 -8.50 -4.02
CA LEU A 122 10.43 -7.32 -3.17
C LEU A 122 11.89 -6.86 -3.10
N PRO A 123 12.14 -5.55 -2.94
CA PRO A 123 13.46 -5.02 -2.63
C PRO A 123 14.01 -5.68 -1.36
N ASP A 124 15.23 -6.21 -1.44
CA ASP A 124 15.89 -6.97 -0.37
C ASP A 124 16.65 -5.98 0.53
N ASP A 125 16.05 -5.61 1.66
CA ASP A 125 16.68 -4.71 2.66
C ASP A 125 17.34 -5.52 3.81
N MET A 126 17.27 -6.86 3.74
CA MET A 126 17.64 -7.75 4.83
C MET A 126 19.16 -8.01 4.87
N PRO A 127 19.76 -8.10 6.07
CA PRO A 127 21.14 -8.52 6.19
C PRO A 127 21.34 -9.95 5.64
N GLU A 128 22.47 -10.20 4.94
CA GLU A 128 22.76 -11.46 4.23
C GLU A 128 22.73 -12.75 5.07
N TYR A 129 22.63 -12.64 6.40
CA TYR A 129 22.74 -13.74 7.37
C TYR A 129 21.40 -14.35 7.82
N ILE A 130 20.25 -13.90 7.29
CA ILE A 130 18.96 -14.55 7.52
C ILE A 130 18.64 -15.46 6.34
N GLU A 131 18.25 -16.71 6.61
CA GLU A 131 17.96 -17.76 5.63
C GLU A 131 17.21 -17.21 4.40
N ARG A 132 17.86 -17.28 3.25
CA ARG A 132 17.48 -16.69 1.95
C ARG A 132 16.21 -17.30 1.31
N ASP A 133 15.54 -18.22 1.99
CA ASP A 133 14.53 -19.09 1.38
C ASP A 133 13.16 -18.41 1.19
N PHE A 134 12.96 -17.20 1.71
CA PHE A 134 11.74 -16.42 1.47
C PHE A 134 12.05 -15.03 0.88
N ARG A 135 12.22 -14.98 -0.44
CA ARG A 135 12.13 -13.72 -1.19
C ARG A 135 10.68 -13.42 -1.55
N GLY A 136 10.00 -12.67 -0.69
CA GLY A 136 8.62 -12.25 -0.95
C GLY A 136 8.52 -11.47 -2.27
N ARG A 137 7.40 -11.60 -2.97
CA ARG A 137 7.08 -10.86 -4.21
C ARG A 137 5.97 -9.83 -3.95
N ILE A 138 5.77 -8.89 -4.86
CA ILE A 138 4.68 -7.91 -4.74
C ILE A 138 3.32 -8.60 -4.66
N CYS A 139 3.08 -9.62 -5.51
CA CYS A 139 1.85 -10.39 -5.48
C CYS A 139 1.64 -11.13 -4.14
N ASP A 140 2.72 -11.61 -3.51
CA ASP A 140 2.67 -12.26 -2.20
C ASP A 140 2.29 -11.24 -1.10
N LEU A 141 2.89 -10.04 -1.13
CA LEU A 141 2.56 -8.94 -0.19
C LEU A 141 1.12 -8.46 -0.37
N ALA A 142 0.70 -8.23 -1.61
CA ALA A 142 -0.67 -7.81 -1.92
C ALA A 142 -1.68 -8.85 -1.43
N TYR A 143 -1.43 -10.14 -1.66
CA TYR A 143 -2.29 -11.21 -1.17
C TYR A 143 -2.40 -11.21 0.36
N ILE A 144 -1.28 -11.08 1.07
CA ILE A 144 -1.26 -11.06 2.55
C ILE A 144 -2.04 -9.85 3.07
N VAL A 145 -1.76 -8.64 2.57
CA VAL A 145 -2.42 -7.41 3.01
C VAL A 145 -3.92 -7.50 2.80
N ILE A 146 -4.38 -7.88 1.61
CA ILE A 146 -5.81 -8.00 1.31
C ILE A 146 -6.45 -9.10 2.19
N SER A 147 -5.78 -10.23 2.38
CA SER A 147 -6.31 -11.32 3.21
C SER A 147 -6.46 -10.94 4.67
N GLN A 148 -5.51 -10.19 5.23
CA GLN A 148 -5.58 -9.68 6.60
C GLN A 148 -6.68 -8.61 6.77
N LEU A 149 -6.84 -7.73 5.78
CA LEU A 149 -7.90 -6.73 5.78
C LEU A 149 -9.30 -7.35 5.74
N ILE A 150 -9.49 -8.44 4.97
CA ILE A 150 -10.80 -9.10 4.87
C ILE A 150 -11.05 -10.07 6.03
N ASN A 151 -10.00 -10.70 6.55
CA ASN A 151 -10.05 -11.63 7.67
C ASN A 151 -8.93 -11.29 8.68
N PRO A 152 -9.25 -10.58 9.77
CA PRO A 152 -8.27 -10.23 10.80
C PRO A 152 -7.59 -11.43 11.47
N GLN A 153 -8.17 -12.62 11.37
CA GLN A 153 -7.60 -13.88 11.91
C GLN A 153 -6.75 -14.64 10.88
N PHE A 154 -6.51 -14.07 9.70
CA PHE A 154 -5.70 -14.70 8.66
C PHE A 154 -4.27 -14.95 9.13
N ASP A 155 -3.88 -16.22 9.16
CA ASP A 155 -2.50 -16.64 9.45
C ASP A 155 -1.70 -16.76 8.15
N GLN A 156 -0.76 -15.83 7.98
CA GLN A 156 0.15 -15.81 6.83
C GLN A 156 1.20 -16.93 6.86
N SER A 157 1.42 -17.61 8.00
CA SER A 157 2.49 -18.60 8.16
C SER A 157 2.34 -19.78 7.20
N LEU A 158 1.10 -20.25 7.02
CA LEU A 158 0.76 -21.31 6.07
C LEU A 158 1.06 -20.90 4.62
N PHE A 159 0.74 -19.66 4.25
CA PHE A 159 1.04 -19.15 2.91
C PHE A 159 2.55 -18.98 2.70
N ARG A 160 3.27 -18.48 3.71
CA ARG A 160 4.73 -18.29 3.67
C ARG A 160 5.50 -19.60 3.60
N SER A 161 4.96 -20.70 4.13
CA SER A 161 5.59 -22.03 4.04
C SER A 161 5.42 -22.73 2.70
N LEU A 162 4.58 -22.21 1.79
CA LEU A 162 4.40 -22.77 0.46
C LEU A 162 5.57 -22.39 -0.44
N ASP A 163 5.89 -23.25 -1.41
CA ASP A 163 6.76 -22.92 -2.52
C ASP A 163 6.10 -21.91 -3.48
N ASP A 164 6.86 -21.37 -4.43
CA ASP A 164 6.36 -20.38 -5.40
C ASP A 164 5.13 -20.89 -6.16
N ARG A 165 5.10 -22.18 -6.50
CA ARG A 165 3.97 -22.81 -7.19
C ARG A 165 2.72 -22.82 -6.32
N GLY A 166 2.85 -23.22 -5.05
CA GLY A 166 1.76 -23.21 -4.08
C GLY A 166 1.23 -21.80 -3.85
N ARG A 167 2.11 -20.80 -3.66
CA ARG A 167 1.71 -19.40 -3.50
C ARG A 167 0.96 -18.86 -4.72
N ASN A 168 1.47 -19.13 -5.93
CA ASN A 168 0.80 -18.74 -7.17
C ASN A 168 -0.60 -19.36 -7.30
N GLU A 169 -0.76 -20.63 -6.93
CA GLU A 169 -2.04 -21.31 -6.98
C GLU A 169 -3.04 -20.73 -5.97
N GLU A 170 -2.60 -20.38 -4.77
CA GLU A 170 -3.46 -19.71 -3.78
C GLU A 170 -3.90 -18.32 -4.25
N ILE A 171 -2.98 -17.51 -4.80
CA ILE A 171 -3.31 -16.20 -5.40
C ILE A 171 -4.29 -16.37 -6.57
N ARG A 172 -4.08 -17.38 -7.44
CA ARG A 172 -4.98 -17.67 -8.56
C ARG A 172 -6.38 -18.04 -8.07
N ARG A 173 -6.49 -18.90 -7.05
CA ARG A 173 -7.78 -19.28 -6.44
C ARG A 173 -8.46 -18.10 -5.79
N PHE A 174 -7.71 -17.26 -5.11
CA PHE A 174 -8.19 -16.03 -4.49
C PHE A 174 -8.82 -15.09 -5.53
N LYS A 175 -8.14 -14.86 -6.66
CA LYS A 175 -8.68 -14.09 -7.78
C LYS A 175 -9.92 -14.75 -8.40
N ALA A 176 -9.87 -16.07 -8.64
CA ALA A 176 -10.92 -16.83 -9.33
C ALA A 176 -12.23 -16.93 -8.53
N ARG A 177 -12.16 -17.03 -7.21
CA ARG A 177 -13.35 -17.02 -6.33
C ARG A 177 -14.00 -15.63 -6.22
N GLY A 178 -13.35 -14.62 -6.80
CA GLY A 178 -13.51 -13.23 -6.41
C GLY A 178 -12.80 -13.01 -5.08
N ILE A 179 -12.09 -11.87 -4.96
CA ILE A 179 -11.72 -11.34 -3.65
C ILE A 179 -13.03 -11.36 -2.83
N PRO A 180 -13.07 -11.96 -1.63
CA PRO A 180 -14.31 -12.20 -0.88
C PRO A 180 -14.89 -10.88 -0.35
N LEU A 181 -15.37 -10.07 -1.27
CA LEU A 181 -15.88 -8.71 -1.09
C LEU A 181 -17.41 -8.68 -1.12
N ASN A 182 -18.06 -9.83 -1.37
CA ASN A 182 -19.51 -9.92 -1.39
C ASN A 182 -20.09 -9.51 -0.04
N ILE A 183 -20.90 -8.47 -0.10
CA ILE A 183 -21.72 -7.90 0.96
C ILE A 183 -22.90 -8.86 1.14
N ALA A 184 -23.02 -9.46 2.32
CA ALA A 184 -24.27 -10.01 2.82
C ALA A 184 -24.73 -9.13 3.98
#